data_AF-C4YB17-F1
#
_entry.id   AF-C4YB17-F1
#
_cell.length_a   1.000
_cell.length_b   1.000
_cell.length_c   1.000
_cell.angle_alpha   90.00
_cell.angle_beta   90.00
_cell.angle_gamma   90.00
#
_symmetry.space_group_name_H-M   'P 1'
#
loop_
_entity.id
_entity.type
_entity.pdbx_description
1 polymer ?
#
loop_
_entity_poly.entity_id
_entity_poly.type
_entity_poly.pdbx_seq_one_letter_code
_entity_poly.pdbx_strand_id
1 'polypeptide(L)'
;MCNFGLEDVFLASSLGPCLEAFSSFRLEMAAYSLSEMSAQVQVESFNIREMDAKVLFRCLRRPVLPLIRTRRIHQVPFQDDLSPIDEELFNLGDFKDYKDAPDVRAYRERLGMEVKEEVSRPLSRSLKQKEPLDTEKKEGIPVPMSRFEEACHSREPVVFVSKLSNPYVNLAIEDYIYNKMPLPQQENNCNRLVFYVNSPCVVIGKNQNPWKEVNLPLLNNLQIPLVRRRSGGGTVVHDSGNVNYSFMTTKDKFDRHTFAHLVKDAVNSVAPVQKQITVTERGDIVTKEGNLKVSGSAYKLSKGRSYHHGTMLLNSRLDILRQLLHRDEEKIGYVTSEKSVSSVKSPVTNLEIDQESFIESVISQFQEQYGVSNKVDKPEDEEFDQTELLGLDDFVLGFSKKDCRVVYVEEGDELPEEIAKVRDELMDWDWKYGNTMPFIHTFNHKDFTVEFTIAKKGLVESFTLHGANENITQSFEFLQLVLNRGDSITYTGSNIAGYITDDELSEWIGEAIDGTT
;
A
#
# COMPACT_ATOMS: atom_id res chain seq x y z
N MET A 1 -71.92 -26.95 -12.62
CA MET A 1 -71.99 -28.35 -12.19
C MET A 1 -70.54 -28.84 -12.15
N CYS A 2 -69.89 -28.94 -10.99
CA CYS A 2 -70.05 -29.96 -9.93
C CYS A 2 -69.40 -31.29 -10.35
N ASN A 3 -68.52 -31.98 -9.60
CA ASN A 3 -67.79 -31.77 -8.33
C ASN A 3 -66.34 -32.33 -8.51
N PHE A 4 -65.31 -32.21 -7.67
CA PHE A 4 -65.12 -32.36 -6.20
C PHE A 4 -65.38 -33.78 -5.62
N GLY A 5 -64.43 -34.26 -4.80
CA GLY A 5 -64.37 -35.58 -4.16
C GLY A 5 -62.94 -36.15 -4.29
N LEU A 6 -62.05 -36.17 -3.29
CA LEU A 6 -62.07 -36.62 -1.87
C LEU A 6 -62.08 -38.13 -1.67
N GLU A 7 -61.03 -38.62 -1.01
CA GLU A 7 -61.08 -39.77 -0.09
C GLU A 7 -60.55 -39.29 1.28
N ASP A 8 -61.25 -39.65 2.37
CA ASP A 8 -60.97 -39.25 3.75
C ASP A 8 -60.58 -40.47 4.60
N VAL A 9 -59.64 -40.32 5.54
CA VAL A 9 -59.57 -41.15 6.76
C VAL A 9 -59.17 -40.30 7.97
N PHE A 10 -60.09 -40.15 8.93
CA PHE A 10 -59.90 -39.58 10.28
C PHE A 10 -59.25 -40.64 11.24
N LEU A 11 -58.84 -40.41 12.50
CA LEU A 11 -59.06 -39.40 13.56
C LEU A 11 -57.67 -39.03 14.19
N ALA A 12 -57.40 -37.89 14.88
CA ALA A 12 -58.00 -37.25 16.08
C ALA A 12 -57.99 -38.15 17.35
N SER A 13 -57.76 -37.71 18.60
CA SER A 13 -57.23 -36.47 19.24
C SER A 13 -56.83 -36.85 20.71
N SER A 14 -56.42 -36.04 21.70
CA SER A 14 -56.32 -34.59 21.98
C SER A 14 -55.31 -34.35 23.16
N LEU A 15 -55.35 -33.19 23.85
CA LEU A 15 -54.55 -32.78 25.04
C LEU A 15 -53.05 -32.48 24.77
N GLY A 16 -52.37 -31.54 25.45
CA GLY A 16 -52.80 -30.54 26.45
C GLY A 16 -51.58 -30.05 27.28
N PRO A 17 -51.30 -28.74 27.40
CA PRO A 17 -50.06 -28.26 28.04
C PRO A 17 -50.14 -28.20 29.58
N CYS A 18 -48.99 -28.34 30.25
CA CYS A 18 -48.84 -28.06 31.68
C CYS A 18 -47.73 -27.03 31.96
N LEU A 19 -48.00 -26.18 32.93
CA LEU A 19 -47.17 -25.11 33.47
C LEU A 19 -46.70 -25.46 34.90
N GLU A 20 -45.65 -24.78 35.36
CA GLU A 20 -45.40 -24.46 36.78
C GLU A 20 -45.14 -25.63 37.76
N ALA A 21 -44.54 -25.44 38.95
CA ALA A 21 -43.67 -24.38 39.50
C ALA A 21 -42.82 -25.01 40.65
N PHE A 22 -41.76 -24.40 41.18
CA PHE A 22 -41.69 -23.50 42.36
C PHE A 22 -40.21 -23.58 42.85
N SER A 23 -39.63 -22.78 43.75
CA SER A 23 -39.66 -21.34 44.12
C SER A 23 -38.59 -21.15 45.23
N SER A 24 -38.15 -19.98 45.71
CA SER A 24 -38.51 -18.56 45.49
C SER A 24 -37.20 -17.71 45.55
N PHE A 25 -37.14 -16.38 45.70
CA PHE A 25 -37.61 -15.52 46.81
C PHE A 25 -38.06 -14.13 46.30
N ARG A 26 -38.68 -13.30 47.16
CA ARG A 26 -39.39 -12.09 46.74
C ARG A 26 -39.22 -10.94 47.75
N LEU A 27 -39.09 -9.71 47.23
CA LEU A 27 -39.35 -8.41 47.88
C LEU A 27 -38.61 -8.06 49.18
N GLU A 28 -38.07 -6.84 49.23
CA GLU A 28 -38.79 -5.79 49.98
C GLU A 28 -38.62 -4.41 49.32
N MET A 29 -39.52 -3.47 49.63
CA MET A 29 -39.46 -2.07 49.21
C MET A 29 -39.45 -1.16 50.44
N ALA A 30 -38.65 -0.10 50.38
CA ALA A 30 -38.85 1.08 51.21
C ALA A 30 -38.59 2.33 50.36
N ALA A 31 -39.55 3.26 50.34
CA ALA A 31 -39.43 4.54 49.67
C ALA A 31 -39.69 5.65 50.69
N TYR A 32 -38.83 6.68 50.72
CA TYR A 32 -39.10 7.91 51.45
C TYR A 32 -38.69 9.14 50.65
N SER A 33 -39.59 10.11 50.61
CA SER A 33 -39.63 11.22 49.68
C SER A 33 -38.86 12.47 50.11
N LEU A 34 -38.37 13.24 49.13
CA LEU A 34 -38.02 14.68 49.20
C LEU A 34 -36.83 15.04 50.12
N SER A 35 -36.05 16.10 49.89
CA SER A 35 -36.30 17.37 49.18
C SER A 35 -35.00 18.04 48.66
N GLU A 36 -35.11 18.91 47.64
CA GLU A 36 -34.19 20.06 47.32
C GLU A 36 -32.70 19.73 47.00
N MET A 37 -31.98 20.36 46.05
CA MET A 37 -31.99 21.75 45.58
C MET A 37 -31.66 21.93 44.06
N SER A 38 -32.02 23.10 43.55
CA SER A 38 -31.58 23.85 42.33
C SER A 38 -30.46 23.33 41.41
N ALA A 39 -30.66 23.55 40.10
CA ALA A 39 -29.68 23.31 39.02
C ALA A 39 -29.02 24.61 38.46
N GLN A 40 -28.18 24.43 37.42
CA GLN A 40 -27.51 25.42 36.56
C GLN A 40 -26.26 26.15 37.09
N VAL A 41 -25.23 26.20 36.24
CA VAL A 41 -24.07 27.12 36.10
C VAL A 41 -23.04 26.37 35.21
N GLN A 42 -22.41 26.93 34.18
CA GLN A 42 -22.50 28.26 33.55
C GLN A 42 -22.37 28.12 32.02
N VAL A 43 -22.96 29.03 31.26
CA VAL A 43 -22.64 29.28 29.84
C VAL A 43 -22.27 30.75 29.74
N GLU A 44 -21.08 31.06 29.24
CA GLU A 44 -20.69 32.46 28.97
C GLU A 44 -20.23 32.64 27.52
N SER A 45 -21.18 33.07 26.70
CA SER A 45 -20.94 33.75 25.44
C SER A 45 -21.18 35.24 25.63
N PHE A 46 -20.16 36.09 25.46
CA PHE A 46 -20.37 37.53 25.32
C PHE A 46 -19.43 38.14 24.29
N ASN A 47 -19.98 39.07 23.50
CA ASN A 47 -19.30 39.84 22.47
C ASN A 47 -20.15 41.10 22.16
N ILE A 48 -19.58 42.06 21.42
CA ILE A 48 -20.25 43.16 20.69
C ILE A 48 -20.55 44.47 21.50
N ARG A 49 -19.79 45.52 21.12
CA ARG A 49 -20.11 46.98 20.96
C ARG A 49 -19.74 48.06 22.01
N GLU A 50 -18.75 48.86 21.56
CA GLU A 50 -18.80 50.32 21.25
C GLU A 50 -18.80 51.41 22.35
N MET A 51 -18.40 52.60 21.88
CA MET A 51 -18.23 53.91 22.55
C MET A 51 -16.97 54.01 23.47
N ASP A 52 -16.24 55.13 23.53
CA ASP A 52 -16.43 56.47 22.92
C ASP A 52 -15.07 57.08 22.45
N ALA A 53 -15.07 58.27 21.83
CA ALA A 53 -13.91 58.94 21.24
C ALA A 53 -13.76 60.43 21.63
N LYS A 54 -12.68 61.10 21.15
CA LYS A 54 -12.11 62.45 21.51
C LYS A 54 -11.09 62.35 22.68
N VAL A 55 -10.03 63.16 22.87
CA VAL A 55 -9.53 64.47 22.32
C VAL A 55 -7.99 64.33 22.15
N LEU A 56 -7.36 64.51 20.98
CA LEU A 56 -6.90 65.74 20.27
C LEU A 56 -5.59 66.45 20.75
N PHE A 57 -4.54 66.37 19.92
CA PHE A 57 -3.42 67.32 19.64
C PHE A 57 -2.25 67.70 20.62
N ARG A 58 -1.04 67.20 20.23
CA ARG A 58 0.23 67.92 19.85
C ARG A 58 1.30 68.40 20.88
N CYS A 59 2.57 68.15 20.48
CA CYS A 59 3.87 68.77 20.88
C CYS A 59 4.38 68.46 22.32
N LEU A 60 5.64 68.03 22.57
CA LEU A 60 6.93 68.47 22.00
C LEU A 60 8.03 67.36 21.94
N ARG A 61 8.83 67.39 20.85
CA ARG A 61 10.27 67.03 20.64
C ARG A 61 10.88 65.68 21.14
N ARG A 62 11.88 65.23 20.37
CA ARG A 62 12.65 63.96 20.49
C ARG A 62 13.70 63.98 21.62
N PRO A 63 14.18 62.80 22.07
CA PRO A 63 15.53 62.37 21.65
C PRO A 63 15.57 60.95 21.02
N VAL A 64 16.69 60.23 21.13
CA VAL A 64 17.15 59.14 20.22
C VAL A 64 17.55 57.87 20.99
N LEU A 65 17.49 56.70 20.33
CA LEU A 65 17.78 55.31 20.79
C LEU A 65 16.76 54.69 21.77
N PRO A 66 16.66 53.33 21.86
CA PRO A 66 17.04 52.30 20.89
C PRO A 66 15.82 51.53 20.35
N LEU A 67 15.93 50.88 19.19
CA LEU A 67 14.83 50.14 18.58
C LEU A 67 14.75 48.71 19.14
N ILE A 68 13.89 48.50 20.16
CA ILE A 68 13.54 47.15 20.64
C ILE A 68 12.73 46.44 19.54
N ARG A 69 13.42 45.71 18.66
CA ARG A 69 12.78 44.71 17.81
C ARG A 69 12.43 43.50 18.67
N THR A 70 11.14 43.30 18.91
CA THR A 70 10.60 42.02 19.38
C THR A 70 11.02 40.92 18.42
N ARG A 71 11.93 40.03 18.86
CA ARG A 71 12.24 38.81 18.11
C ARG A 71 11.00 37.92 18.10
N ARG A 72 10.25 37.91 16.99
CA ARG A 72 9.48 36.71 16.63
C ARG A 72 10.49 35.61 16.37
N ILE A 73 10.68 34.74 17.35
CA ILE A 73 11.39 33.49 17.15
C ILE A 73 10.46 32.61 16.31
N HIS A 74 10.87 32.33 15.08
CA HIS A 74 10.34 31.23 14.27
C HIS A 74 11.51 30.28 14.02
N GLN A 75 11.89 29.54 15.07
CA GLN A 75 12.69 28.34 14.90
C GLN A 75 11.76 27.29 14.28
N VAL A 76 11.99 26.97 13.01
CA VAL A 76 11.39 25.82 12.34
C VAL A 76 12.40 24.68 12.52
N PRO A 77 12.11 23.66 13.36
CA PRO A 77 13.16 22.79 13.92
C PRO A 77 13.48 21.59 13.01
N PHE A 78 13.74 21.82 11.72
CA PHE A 78 13.88 20.77 10.70
C PHE A 78 14.76 21.17 9.50
N GLN A 79 15.99 21.67 9.70
CA GLN A 79 16.88 21.93 8.54
C GLN A 79 18.41 21.85 8.70
N ASP A 80 18.98 21.91 9.91
CA ASP A 80 20.45 22.02 10.09
C ASP A 80 21.19 20.72 10.50
N ASP A 81 20.49 19.64 10.85
CA ASP A 81 21.08 18.34 11.24
C ASP A 81 20.54 17.19 10.38
N LEU A 82 21.07 17.03 9.16
CA LEU A 82 20.94 15.82 8.35
C LEU A 82 22.33 15.32 7.95
N SER A 83 22.59 14.03 8.12
CA SER A 83 23.86 13.42 7.72
C SER A 83 23.84 13.02 6.24
N PRO A 84 25.01 12.77 5.60
CA PRO A 84 25.05 12.22 4.24
C PRO A 84 24.30 10.89 4.07
N ILE A 85 24.08 10.14 5.15
CA ILE A 85 23.33 8.87 5.17
C ILE A 85 21.81 9.12 5.05
N ASP A 86 21.33 10.29 5.49
CA ASP A 86 19.92 10.66 5.41
C ASP A 86 19.51 11.10 3.99
N GLU A 87 20.44 11.65 3.18
CA GLU A 87 20.17 11.90 1.75
C GLU A 87 19.85 10.60 0.99
N GLU A 88 20.56 9.51 1.29
CA GLU A 88 20.33 8.18 0.72
C GLU A 88 19.03 7.56 1.25
N LEU A 89 18.79 7.63 2.57
CA LEU A 89 17.61 7.02 3.20
C LEU A 89 16.28 7.62 2.73
N PHE A 90 16.26 8.91 2.41
CA PHE A 90 15.10 9.63 1.87
C PHE A 90 15.13 9.81 0.33
N ASN A 91 16.17 9.30 -0.34
CA ASN A 91 16.43 9.44 -1.78
C ASN A 91 16.38 10.91 -2.28
N LEU A 92 16.85 11.86 -1.45
CA LEU A 92 16.75 13.31 -1.70
C LEU A 92 17.61 13.79 -2.89
N GLY A 93 18.48 12.93 -3.42
CA GLY A 93 19.14 13.15 -4.71
C GLY A 93 18.15 13.42 -5.86
N ASP A 94 16.96 12.79 -5.85
CA ASP A 94 15.91 12.99 -6.85
C ASP A 94 15.34 14.43 -6.90
N PHE A 95 15.63 15.25 -5.88
CA PHE A 95 15.21 16.66 -5.82
C PHE A 95 16.29 17.65 -6.26
N LYS A 96 17.54 17.22 -6.53
CA LYS A 96 18.64 18.13 -6.90
C LYS A 96 18.45 18.80 -8.26
N ASP A 97 17.62 18.21 -9.13
CA ASP A 97 17.17 18.79 -10.41
C ASP A 97 15.74 19.36 -10.38
N TYR A 98 15.09 19.43 -9.21
CA TYR A 98 13.71 19.93 -9.10
C TYR A 98 13.63 21.42 -9.42
N LYS A 99 12.71 21.78 -10.33
CA LYS A 99 12.40 23.17 -10.68
C LYS A 99 10.98 23.48 -10.22
N ASP A 100 10.84 24.47 -9.34
CA ASP A 100 9.55 25.00 -8.90
C ASP A 100 8.62 25.28 -10.09
N ALA A 101 7.36 24.88 -9.96
CA ALA A 101 6.34 25.16 -10.97
C ALA A 101 6.10 26.68 -11.13
N PRO A 102 5.65 27.17 -12.31
CA PRO A 102 5.60 28.61 -12.59
C PRO A 102 4.72 29.42 -11.63
N ASP A 103 3.64 28.82 -11.16
CA ASP A 103 2.70 29.37 -10.17
C ASP A 103 3.33 29.45 -8.76
N VAL A 104 4.05 28.40 -8.34
CA VAL A 104 4.82 28.36 -7.09
C VAL A 104 5.92 29.42 -7.13
N ARG A 105 6.64 29.55 -8.25
CA ARG A 105 7.67 30.58 -8.46
C ARG A 105 7.08 31.99 -8.37
N ALA A 106 5.98 32.25 -9.09
CA ALA A 106 5.21 33.50 -9.03
C ALA A 106 4.46 33.73 -7.70
N TYR A 107 4.48 32.76 -6.77
CA TYR A 107 4.03 32.93 -5.38
C TYR A 107 5.20 33.28 -4.45
N ARG A 108 6.37 32.64 -4.61
CA ARG A 108 7.60 32.93 -3.86
C ARG A 108 8.17 34.32 -4.16
N GLU A 109 8.14 34.74 -5.43
CA GLU A 109 8.47 36.11 -5.85
C GLU A 109 7.55 37.15 -5.20
N ARG A 110 6.25 36.83 -5.11
CA ARG A 110 5.22 37.66 -4.46
C ARG A 110 5.40 37.79 -2.94
N LEU A 111 6.15 36.86 -2.34
CA LEU A 111 6.57 36.87 -0.94
C LEU A 111 7.98 37.46 -0.73
N GLY A 112 8.64 37.94 -1.80
CA GLY A 112 9.96 38.57 -1.72
C GLY A 112 11.12 37.60 -1.47
N MET A 113 10.96 36.31 -1.79
CA MET A 113 11.98 35.29 -1.57
C MET A 113 12.86 35.08 -2.82
N GLU A 114 13.86 35.95 -3.01
CA GLU A 114 14.86 35.78 -4.08
C GLU A 114 15.84 34.63 -3.80
N VAL A 115 16.17 33.86 -4.84
CA VAL A 115 17.27 32.89 -4.83
C VAL A 115 18.45 33.50 -5.59
N LYS A 116 19.64 33.49 -4.99
CA LYS A 116 20.87 33.84 -5.69
C LYS A 116 21.41 32.63 -6.44
N GLU A 117 21.60 32.76 -7.74
CA GLU A 117 22.39 31.80 -8.52
C GLU A 117 23.89 31.99 -8.19
N GLU A 118 24.54 30.97 -7.63
CA GLU A 118 26.00 31.00 -7.46
C GLU A 118 26.70 30.62 -8.76
N VAL A 119 27.47 31.58 -9.31
CA VAL A 119 28.29 31.37 -10.51
C VAL A 119 29.47 30.44 -10.17
N SER A 120 29.46 29.24 -10.75
CA SER A 120 30.51 28.25 -10.53
C SER A 120 31.87 28.72 -11.06
N ARG A 121 32.93 28.54 -10.25
CA ARG A 121 34.32 28.80 -10.65
C ARG A 121 35.01 27.48 -11.02
N PRO A 122 35.79 27.43 -12.11
CA PRO A 122 36.54 26.22 -12.47
C PRO A 122 37.71 25.99 -11.50
N LEU A 123 37.70 24.86 -10.79
CA LEU A 123 38.81 24.47 -9.91
C LEU A 123 39.73 23.47 -10.62
N SER A 124 40.77 23.99 -11.28
CA SER A 124 41.82 23.16 -11.87
C SER A 124 42.80 22.65 -10.81
N ARG A 125 42.65 21.38 -10.39
CA ARG A 125 43.69 20.64 -9.65
C ARG A 125 43.89 19.25 -10.22
N SER A 126 45.10 19.01 -10.73
CA SER A 126 45.51 17.71 -11.25
C SER A 126 45.61 16.68 -10.13
N LEU A 127 44.86 15.59 -10.28
CA LEU A 127 45.15 14.31 -9.65
C LEU A 127 45.53 13.33 -10.76
N LYS A 128 46.57 12.54 -10.52
CA LYS A 128 47.22 11.72 -11.54
C LYS A 128 46.29 10.59 -11.99
N GLN A 129 46.06 10.49 -13.29
CA GLN A 129 45.54 9.27 -13.89
C GLN A 129 46.50 8.11 -13.58
N LYS A 130 45.96 6.98 -13.10
CA LYS A 130 46.53 5.67 -13.41
C LYS A 130 45.87 5.21 -14.71
N GLU A 131 46.68 4.68 -15.61
CA GLU A 131 46.18 4.04 -16.82
C GLU A 131 45.36 2.78 -16.43
N PRO A 132 44.19 2.53 -17.05
CA PRO A 132 43.52 1.24 -16.94
C PRO A 132 44.41 0.16 -17.57
N LEU A 133 44.51 -1.00 -16.93
CA LEU A 133 45.12 -2.17 -17.54
C LEU A 133 44.16 -2.73 -18.59
N ASP A 134 44.64 -3.00 -19.81
CA ASP A 134 43.80 -3.51 -20.90
C ASP A 134 43.19 -4.88 -20.56
N THR A 135 41.88 -4.90 -20.26
CA THR A 135 41.07 -6.11 -20.32
C THR A 135 40.34 -6.13 -21.66
N GLU A 136 40.62 -7.16 -22.48
CA GLU A 136 40.11 -7.29 -23.84
C GLU A 136 38.58 -7.16 -23.91
N LYS A 137 38.10 -6.21 -24.71
CA LYS A 137 36.69 -6.19 -25.14
C LYS A 137 36.44 -7.37 -26.07
N LYS A 138 35.94 -8.48 -25.52
CA LYS A 138 35.17 -9.43 -26.32
C LYS A 138 33.85 -8.76 -26.67
N GLU A 139 33.71 -8.35 -27.93
CA GLU A 139 32.43 -7.92 -28.49
C GLU A 139 31.47 -9.11 -28.44
N GLY A 140 30.55 -9.08 -27.48
CA GLY A 140 29.53 -10.11 -27.33
C GLY A 140 28.60 -10.07 -28.53
N ILE A 141 28.44 -11.22 -29.20
CA ILE A 141 27.33 -11.44 -30.13
C ILE A 141 26.04 -11.09 -29.38
N PRO A 142 25.14 -10.25 -29.93
CA PRO A 142 23.85 -9.98 -29.30
C PRO A 142 23.10 -11.30 -29.11
N VAL A 143 22.92 -11.71 -27.85
CA VAL A 143 22.04 -12.82 -27.52
C VAL A 143 20.63 -12.41 -27.95
N PRO A 144 19.87 -13.27 -28.67
CA PRO A 144 18.49 -12.97 -29.01
C PRO A 144 17.69 -12.71 -27.73
N MET A 145 17.11 -11.51 -27.59
CA MET A 145 16.21 -11.20 -26.48
C MET A 145 14.99 -12.12 -26.54
N SER A 146 14.49 -12.56 -25.39
CA SER A 146 13.28 -13.39 -25.39
C SER A 146 12.05 -12.56 -25.79
N ARG A 147 10.99 -13.23 -26.29
CA ARG A 147 9.71 -12.60 -26.70
C ARG A 147 9.11 -11.68 -25.61
N PHE A 148 9.40 -11.99 -24.34
CA PHE A 148 9.04 -11.20 -23.17
C PHE A 148 9.90 -9.94 -23.03
N GLU A 149 11.23 -10.05 -23.18
CA GLU A 149 12.16 -8.92 -23.08
C GLU A 149 11.95 -7.90 -24.21
N GLU A 150 11.74 -8.34 -25.44
CA GLU A 150 11.36 -7.47 -26.57
C GLU A 150 10.13 -6.63 -26.22
N ALA A 151 9.09 -7.28 -25.68
CA ALA A 151 7.82 -6.66 -25.34
C ALA A 151 7.98 -5.65 -24.19
N CYS A 152 8.87 -5.92 -23.23
CA CYS A 152 9.19 -4.98 -22.17
C CYS A 152 9.78 -3.67 -22.73
N HIS A 153 10.66 -3.76 -23.74
CA HIS A 153 11.34 -2.62 -24.36
C HIS A 153 10.57 -1.94 -25.51
N SER A 154 9.39 -2.45 -25.92
CA SER A 154 8.59 -1.86 -27.02
C SER A 154 8.20 -0.40 -26.77
N ARG A 155 8.13 0.40 -27.83
CA ARG A 155 7.68 1.82 -27.80
C ARG A 155 6.17 2.00 -28.00
N GLU A 156 5.44 0.90 -27.96
CA GLU A 156 3.99 0.77 -28.13
C GLU A 156 3.33 0.32 -26.81
N PRO A 157 2.00 0.42 -26.67
CA PRO A 157 1.26 -0.16 -25.55
C PRO A 157 1.34 -1.70 -25.57
N VAL A 158 1.62 -2.30 -24.42
CA VAL A 158 1.74 -3.76 -24.28
C VAL A 158 0.96 -4.26 -23.07
N VAL A 159 0.23 -5.35 -23.27
CA VAL A 159 -0.47 -6.10 -22.22
C VAL A 159 0.34 -7.35 -21.87
N PHE A 160 0.51 -7.62 -20.59
CA PHE A 160 1.11 -8.84 -20.04
C PHE A 160 0.08 -9.59 -19.19
N VAL A 161 0.01 -10.92 -19.33
CA VAL A 161 -0.85 -11.78 -18.51
C VAL A 161 -0.01 -12.94 -17.98
N SER A 162 0.36 -12.87 -16.70
CA SER A 162 1.02 -13.98 -16.03
C SER A 162 0.02 -15.09 -15.72
N LYS A 163 0.27 -16.29 -16.24
CA LYS A 163 -0.39 -17.53 -15.80
C LYS A 163 0.35 -18.17 -14.61
N LEU A 164 1.51 -17.63 -14.21
CA LEU A 164 2.25 -18.08 -13.02
C LEU A 164 1.53 -17.67 -11.73
N SER A 165 1.54 -18.56 -10.73
CA SER A 165 0.84 -18.35 -9.45
C SER A 165 1.73 -17.84 -8.30
N ASN A 166 3.06 -17.90 -8.43
CA ASN A 166 3.97 -17.57 -7.32
C ASN A 166 4.02 -16.04 -7.07
N PRO A 167 3.70 -15.56 -5.85
CA PRO A 167 3.60 -14.12 -5.56
C PRO A 167 4.93 -13.37 -5.64
N TYR A 168 6.05 -14.03 -5.32
CA TYR A 168 7.38 -13.44 -5.43
C TYR A 168 7.80 -13.27 -6.89
N VAL A 169 7.48 -14.26 -7.73
CA VAL A 169 7.74 -14.22 -9.19
C VAL A 169 6.87 -13.16 -9.86
N ASN A 170 5.57 -13.10 -9.56
CA ASN A 170 4.67 -12.11 -10.15
C ASN A 170 5.05 -10.66 -9.79
N LEU A 171 5.49 -10.40 -8.55
CA LEU A 171 5.99 -9.07 -8.16
C LEU A 171 7.39 -8.75 -8.75
N ALA A 172 8.24 -9.76 -8.98
CA ALA A 172 9.50 -9.57 -9.69
C ALA A 172 9.28 -9.27 -11.19
N ILE A 173 8.28 -9.90 -11.83
CA ILE A 173 7.82 -9.58 -13.18
C ILE A 173 7.27 -8.15 -13.24
N GLU A 174 6.44 -7.73 -12.27
CA GLU A 174 5.95 -6.34 -12.17
C GLU A 174 7.12 -5.34 -12.13
N ASP A 175 8.10 -5.56 -11.24
CA ASP A 175 9.22 -4.63 -11.09
C ASP A 175 10.17 -4.65 -12.31
N TYR A 176 10.36 -5.79 -12.98
CA TYR A 176 11.14 -5.87 -14.21
C TYR A 176 10.46 -5.11 -15.36
N ILE A 177 9.17 -5.38 -15.64
CA ILE A 177 8.41 -4.67 -16.68
C ILE A 177 8.44 -3.16 -16.41
N TYR A 178 8.25 -2.75 -15.15
CA TYR A 178 8.34 -1.35 -14.74
C TYR A 178 9.72 -0.74 -14.99
N ASN A 179 10.80 -1.41 -14.59
CA ASN A 179 12.17 -0.88 -14.74
C ASN A 179 12.63 -0.85 -16.21
N LYS A 180 12.20 -1.80 -17.05
CA LYS A 180 12.54 -1.86 -18.49
C LYS A 180 11.63 -1.01 -19.39
N MET A 181 10.39 -0.72 -18.99
CA MET A 181 9.46 0.13 -19.76
C MET A 181 10.17 1.41 -20.23
N PRO A 182 10.21 1.72 -21.54
CA PRO A 182 10.97 2.85 -22.03
C PRO A 182 10.31 4.18 -21.67
N LEU A 183 11.13 5.14 -21.21
CA LEU A 183 10.69 6.53 -21.06
C LEU A 183 10.54 7.16 -22.46
N PRO A 184 9.35 7.63 -22.87
CA PRO A 184 9.15 8.23 -24.18
C PRO A 184 9.85 9.60 -24.24
N GLN A 185 10.60 9.81 -25.33
CA GLN A 185 11.29 11.08 -25.64
C GLN A 185 10.48 11.96 -26.62
N GLN A 186 9.33 11.45 -27.05
CA GLN A 186 8.36 12.01 -28.00
C GLN A 186 6.96 11.58 -27.54
N GLU A 187 5.91 11.80 -28.34
CA GLU A 187 4.51 11.53 -27.90
C GLU A 187 4.13 10.04 -27.78
N ASN A 188 5.04 9.12 -28.13
CA ASN A 188 4.85 7.66 -28.08
C ASN A 188 4.17 7.16 -26.81
N ASN A 189 3.24 6.23 -26.99
CA ASN A 189 2.54 5.57 -25.90
C ASN A 189 3.26 4.28 -25.47
N CYS A 190 4.13 4.39 -24.47
CA CYS A 190 4.84 3.24 -23.89
C CYS A 190 4.10 2.58 -22.71
N ASN A 191 2.78 2.79 -22.56
CA ASN A 191 2.03 2.27 -21.40
C ASN A 191 2.10 0.73 -21.29
N ARG A 192 1.95 0.24 -20.07
CA ARG A 192 1.89 -1.20 -19.76
C ARG A 192 0.64 -1.52 -18.96
N LEU A 193 0.08 -2.69 -19.20
CA LEU A 193 -0.95 -3.30 -18.36
C LEU A 193 -0.52 -4.74 -18.07
N VAL A 194 -0.40 -5.09 -16.78
CA VAL A 194 0.02 -6.43 -16.34
C VAL A 194 -1.10 -7.05 -15.50
N PHE A 195 -1.46 -8.30 -15.75
CA PHE A 195 -2.38 -9.09 -14.92
C PHE A 195 -1.66 -10.29 -14.31
N TYR A 196 -2.01 -10.64 -13.08
CA TYR A 196 -1.53 -11.85 -12.42
C TYR A 196 -2.46 -12.30 -11.27
N VAL A 197 -2.56 -13.61 -11.06
CA VAL A 197 -3.22 -14.21 -9.88
C VAL A 197 -2.16 -14.87 -9.02
N ASN A 198 -2.29 -14.77 -7.70
CA ASN A 198 -1.35 -15.39 -6.76
C ASN A 198 -1.98 -16.61 -6.08
N SER A 199 -1.15 -17.60 -5.79
CA SER A 199 -1.42 -18.57 -4.71
C SER A 199 -1.70 -17.83 -3.39
N PRO A 200 -2.45 -18.41 -2.44
CA PRO A 200 -2.76 -17.79 -1.15
C PRO A 200 -1.54 -17.12 -0.49
N CYS A 201 -1.57 -15.81 -0.32
CA CYS A 201 -0.46 -15.02 0.23
C CYS A 201 -0.95 -13.72 0.88
N VAL A 202 -0.17 -13.16 1.81
CA VAL A 202 -0.46 -11.84 2.40
C VAL A 202 0.58 -10.83 1.95
N VAL A 203 0.14 -9.71 1.37
CA VAL A 203 1.01 -8.71 0.75
C VAL A 203 0.93 -7.38 1.51
N ILE A 204 2.03 -7.02 2.19
CA ILE A 204 2.18 -5.75 2.92
C ILE A 204 2.83 -4.68 2.03
N GLY A 205 2.46 -3.42 2.23
CA GLY A 205 3.08 -2.27 1.58
C GLY A 205 4.50 -1.99 2.08
N LYS A 206 5.32 -1.31 1.26
CA LYS A 206 6.75 -1.08 1.52
C LYS A 206 7.06 -0.56 2.93
N ASN A 207 6.26 0.39 3.44
CA ASN A 207 6.52 1.11 4.69
C ASN A 207 5.64 0.63 5.87
N GLN A 208 5.16 -0.62 5.83
CA GLN A 208 4.33 -1.20 6.89
C GLN A 208 5.16 -2.01 7.91
N ASN A 209 4.58 -2.28 9.08
CA ASN A 209 5.13 -3.18 10.09
C ASN A 209 4.33 -4.50 10.07
N PRO A 210 4.95 -5.67 9.80
CA PRO A 210 4.23 -6.93 9.69
C PRO A 210 3.64 -7.39 11.02
N TRP A 211 4.40 -7.34 12.12
CA TRP A 211 3.93 -7.69 13.46
C TRP A 211 2.68 -6.91 13.89
N LYS A 212 2.49 -5.66 13.41
CA LYS A 212 1.31 -4.81 13.64
C LYS A 212 0.12 -5.11 12.71
N GLU A 213 0.36 -5.69 11.53
CA GLU A 213 -0.59 -5.70 10.42
C GLU A 213 -1.16 -7.09 10.08
N VAL A 214 -0.45 -8.16 10.42
CA VAL A 214 -0.85 -9.54 10.13
C VAL A 214 -0.72 -10.43 11.37
N ASN A 215 -1.40 -11.58 11.33
CA ASN A 215 -1.26 -12.62 12.36
C ASN A 215 -0.10 -13.56 11.99
N LEU A 216 1.14 -13.17 12.29
CA LEU A 216 2.34 -13.94 11.89
C LEU A 216 2.32 -15.42 12.34
N PRO A 217 1.92 -15.76 13.58
CA PRO A 217 1.82 -17.17 14.00
C PRO A 217 0.84 -17.97 13.13
N LEU A 218 -0.33 -17.40 12.81
CA LEU A 218 -1.31 -18.05 11.94
C LEU A 218 -0.81 -18.19 10.49
N LEU A 219 -0.08 -17.19 9.97
CA LEU A 219 0.52 -17.25 8.63
C LEU A 219 1.58 -18.36 8.54
N ASN A 220 2.49 -18.43 9.51
CA ASN A 220 3.54 -19.43 9.55
C ASN A 220 2.97 -20.85 9.76
N ASN A 221 2.02 -21.03 10.68
CA ASN A 221 1.35 -22.31 10.92
C ASN A 221 0.55 -22.82 9.71
N LEU A 222 -0.02 -21.91 8.90
CA LEU A 222 -0.70 -22.26 7.64
C LEU A 222 0.24 -22.28 6.41
N GLN A 223 1.54 -22.01 6.60
CA GLN A 223 2.54 -21.88 5.53
C GLN A 223 2.17 -20.85 4.45
N ILE A 224 1.42 -19.81 4.81
CA ILE A 224 0.96 -18.75 3.90
C ILE A 224 2.06 -17.67 3.80
N PRO A 225 2.68 -17.46 2.62
CA PRO A 225 3.78 -16.52 2.49
C PRO A 225 3.36 -15.07 2.72
N LEU A 226 4.10 -14.40 3.61
CA LEU A 226 4.14 -12.95 3.73
C LEU A 226 5.08 -12.36 2.67
N VAL A 227 4.62 -11.34 1.93
CA VAL A 227 5.40 -10.68 0.89
C VAL A 227 5.34 -9.16 1.05
N ARG A 228 6.50 -8.48 1.06
CA ARG A 228 6.56 -7.00 1.05
C ARG A 228 6.69 -6.51 -0.39
N ARG A 229 5.72 -5.75 -0.89
CA ARG A 229 5.78 -5.16 -2.24
C ARG A 229 6.57 -3.85 -2.26
N ARG A 230 7.07 -3.43 -3.44
CA ARG A 230 7.83 -2.17 -3.58
C ARG A 230 6.97 -0.89 -3.57
N SER A 231 5.65 -0.99 -3.69
CA SER A 231 4.70 0.13 -3.65
C SER A 231 4.23 0.48 -2.23
N GLY A 232 3.60 1.65 -2.07
CA GLY A 232 2.97 2.07 -0.81
C GLY A 232 1.60 1.40 -0.56
N GLY A 233 0.83 1.94 0.39
CA GLY A 233 -0.52 1.48 0.73
C GLY A 233 -0.56 0.43 1.86
N GLY A 234 -1.75 -0.10 2.12
CA GLY A 234 -2.03 -1.05 3.21
C GLY A 234 -1.88 -2.53 2.84
N THR A 235 -2.21 -3.41 3.79
CA THR A 235 -2.08 -4.86 3.69
C THR A 235 -3.29 -5.46 2.97
N VAL A 236 -3.04 -6.47 2.13
CA VAL A 236 -4.06 -7.23 1.40
C VAL A 236 -3.75 -8.73 1.46
N VAL A 237 -4.77 -9.58 1.34
CA VAL A 237 -4.61 -11.03 1.13
C VAL A 237 -5.01 -11.33 -0.31
N HIS A 238 -4.21 -12.12 -1.02
CA HIS A 238 -4.57 -12.65 -2.33
C HIS A 238 -4.88 -14.14 -2.21
N ASP A 239 -5.80 -14.62 -3.03
CA ASP A 239 -6.06 -16.03 -3.31
C ASP A 239 -6.40 -16.19 -4.80
N SER A 240 -6.74 -17.41 -5.24
CA SER A 240 -7.14 -17.68 -6.62
C SER A 240 -8.46 -17.01 -7.05
N GLY A 241 -9.20 -16.40 -6.13
CA GLY A 241 -10.40 -15.60 -6.42
C GLY A 241 -10.12 -14.11 -6.60
N ASN A 242 -8.86 -13.66 -6.44
CA ASN A 242 -8.45 -12.27 -6.55
C ASN A 242 -7.49 -12.07 -7.73
N VAL A 243 -7.93 -11.31 -8.74
CA VAL A 243 -7.07 -10.91 -9.87
C VAL A 243 -6.34 -9.62 -9.52
N ASN A 244 -5.01 -9.61 -9.69
CA ASN A 244 -4.22 -8.40 -9.56
C ASN A 244 -3.95 -7.80 -10.94
N TYR A 245 -3.92 -6.47 -10.98
CA TYR A 245 -3.65 -5.69 -12.18
C TYR A 245 -2.63 -4.59 -11.88
N SER A 246 -1.82 -4.21 -12.87
CA SER A 246 -0.81 -3.16 -12.74
C SER A 246 -0.72 -2.35 -14.03
N PHE A 247 -1.14 -1.08 -13.98
CA PHE A 247 -1.04 -0.12 -15.08
C PHE A 247 0.16 0.78 -14.87
N MET A 248 1.05 0.85 -15.86
CA MET A 248 2.29 1.61 -15.81
C MET A 248 2.33 2.67 -16.90
N THR A 249 2.77 3.87 -16.56
CA THR A 249 2.91 5.01 -17.47
C THR A 249 4.04 5.94 -17.02
N THR A 250 4.23 7.10 -17.65
CA THR A 250 5.23 8.08 -17.20
C THR A 250 4.84 8.73 -15.87
N LYS A 251 5.78 9.41 -15.23
CA LYS A 251 5.48 10.24 -14.05
C LYS A 251 4.57 11.42 -14.43
N ASP A 252 4.73 11.97 -15.64
CA ASP A 252 4.04 13.19 -16.08
C ASP A 252 2.62 12.93 -16.58
N LYS A 253 2.33 11.70 -17.03
CA LYS A 253 0.98 11.20 -17.35
C LYS A 253 0.33 10.45 -16.17
N PHE A 254 0.90 10.54 -14.96
CA PHE A 254 0.33 9.89 -13.78
C PHE A 254 -0.92 10.62 -13.28
N ASP A 255 -2.06 9.94 -13.33
CA ASP A 255 -3.25 10.27 -12.55
C ASP A 255 -3.76 9.03 -11.80
N ARG A 256 -4.26 9.25 -10.58
CA ARG A 256 -4.71 8.19 -9.67
C ARG A 256 -6.07 7.60 -10.03
N HIS A 257 -6.89 8.34 -10.78
CA HIS A 257 -8.28 8.01 -11.07
C HIS A 257 -8.46 7.41 -12.47
N THR A 258 -7.65 7.80 -13.44
CA THR A 258 -7.77 7.44 -14.86
C THR A 258 -7.84 5.92 -15.05
N PHE A 259 -6.89 5.16 -14.49
CA PHE A 259 -6.93 3.70 -14.60
C PHE A 259 -7.99 3.05 -13.70
N ALA A 260 -8.26 3.60 -12.51
CA ALA A 260 -9.40 3.16 -11.69
C ALA A 260 -10.74 3.35 -12.41
N HIS A 261 -10.89 4.39 -13.22
CA HIS A 261 -12.04 4.64 -14.07
C HIS A 261 -12.10 3.67 -15.25
N LEU A 262 -10.98 3.40 -15.94
CA LEU A 262 -10.89 2.36 -16.98
C LEU A 262 -11.40 1.01 -16.46
N VAL A 263 -10.88 0.54 -15.32
CA VAL A 263 -11.35 -0.71 -14.67
C VAL A 263 -12.83 -0.63 -14.30
N LYS A 264 -13.29 0.53 -13.80
CA LYS A 264 -14.70 0.77 -13.46
C LYS A 264 -15.63 0.76 -14.67
N ASP A 265 -15.20 1.25 -15.83
CA ASP A 265 -16.01 1.20 -17.06
C ASP A 265 -15.99 -0.20 -17.69
N ALA A 266 -14.82 -0.85 -17.74
CA ALA A 266 -14.67 -2.25 -18.16
C ALA A 266 -15.62 -3.19 -17.40
N VAL A 267 -15.58 -3.17 -16.07
CA VAL A 267 -16.48 -4.00 -15.24
C VAL A 267 -17.94 -3.58 -15.44
N ASN A 268 -18.26 -2.28 -15.48
CA ASN A 268 -19.65 -1.83 -15.64
C ASN A 268 -20.24 -2.17 -17.02
N SER A 269 -19.43 -2.46 -18.04
CA SER A 269 -19.91 -2.96 -19.34
C SER A 269 -20.30 -4.44 -19.36
N VAL A 270 -19.86 -5.26 -18.39
CA VAL A 270 -20.17 -6.70 -18.30
C VAL A 270 -20.90 -7.11 -17.02
N ALA A 271 -20.81 -6.33 -15.95
CA ALA A 271 -21.42 -6.64 -14.66
C ALA A 271 -22.94 -6.41 -14.67
N PRO A 272 -23.74 -7.29 -14.01
CA PRO A 272 -25.14 -7.01 -13.71
C PRO A 272 -25.33 -5.70 -12.95
N VAL A 273 -26.49 -5.05 -13.11
CA VAL A 273 -26.80 -3.72 -12.55
C VAL A 273 -26.50 -3.63 -11.05
N GLN A 274 -26.88 -4.67 -10.29
CA GLN A 274 -26.71 -4.79 -8.84
C GLN A 274 -25.23 -4.85 -8.41
N LYS A 275 -24.33 -5.19 -9.35
CA LYS A 275 -22.89 -5.34 -9.13
C LYS A 275 -22.06 -4.25 -9.78
N GLN A 276 -22.71 -3.18 -10.26
CA GLN A 276 -21.99 -2.04 -10.80
C GLN A 276 -21.14 -1.36 -9.72
N ILE A 277 -19.98 -0.85 -10.16
CA ILE A 277 -18.94 -0.29 -9.30
C ILE A 277 -18.70 1.19 -9.56
N THR A 278 -18.13 1.86 -8.57
CA THR A 278 -17.73 3.27 -8.62
C THR A 278 -16.36 3.47 -7.96
N VAL A 279 -15.68 4.56 -8.32
CA VAL A 279 -14.35 4.92 -7.81
C VAL A 279 -14.51 5.97 -6.71
N THR A 280 -13.83 5.77 -5.60
CA THR A 280 -13.79 6.71 -4.47
C THR A 280 -12.77 7.82 -4.70
N GLU A 281 -12.87 8.92 -3.92
CA GLU A 281 -11.85 9.99 -3.87
C GLU A 281 -10.42 9.47 -3.58
N ARG A 282 -10.30 8.31 -2.90
CA ARG A 282 -9.00 7.66 -2.62
C ARG A 282 -8.46 6.83 -3.78
N GLY A 283 -9.23 6.60 -4.84
CA GLY A 283 -8.89 5.69 -5.93
C GLY A 283 -9.17 4.21 -5.65
N ASP A 284 -9.71 3.87 -4.47
CA ASP A 284 -10.27 2.54 -4.21
C ASP A 284 -11.61 2.38 -4.95
N ILE A 285 -11.96 1.13 -5.31
CA ILE A 285 -13.20 0.81 -6.02
C ILE A 285 -14.19 0.11 -5.06
N VAL A 286 -15.43 0.58 -5.07
CA VAL A 286 -16.54 0.05 -4.26
C VAL A 286 -17.76 -0.29 -5.11
N THR A 287 -18.63 -1.17 -4.62
CA THR A 287 -19.97 -1.37 -5.19
C THR A 287 -20.81 -0.09 -5.07
N LYS A 288 -21.60 0.23 -6.10
CA LYS A 288 -22.58 1.34 -6.04
C LYS A 288 -23.64 1.08 -4.97
N GLU A 289 -24.08 -0.16 -4.86
CA GLU A 289 -24.98 -0.61 -3.79
C GLU A 289 -24.14 -1.00 -2.56
N GLY A 290 -24.32 -0.30 -1.45
CA GLY A 290 -23.70 -0.62 -0.15
C GLY A 290 -22.26 -0.12 0.09
N ASN A 291 -21.58 0.47 -0.89
CA ASN A 291 -20.20 0.97 -0.78
C ASN A 291 -19.18 -0.07 -0.25
N LEU A 292 -19.35 -1.34 -0.61
CA LEU A 292 -18.46 -2.42 -0.20
C LEU A 292 -17.23 -2.44 -1.11
N LYS A 293 -16.03 -2.54 -0.53
CA LYS A 293 -14.77 -2.48 -1.27
C LYS A 293 -14.55 -3.77 -2.07
N VAL A 294 -14.31 -3.62 -3.38
CA VAL A 294 -14.02 -4.71 -4.32
C VAL A 294 -12.61 -4.62 -4.89
N SER A 295 -12.01 -3.42 -4.88
CA SER A 295 -10.61 -3.23 -5.23
C SER A 295 -9.89 -2.27 -4.28
N GLY A 296 -8.67 -2.65 -3.90
CA GLY A 296 -7.70 -1.77 -3.24
C GLY A 296 -6.66 -1.26 -4.23
N SER A 297 -6.37 0.04 -4.19
CA SER A 297 -5.38 0.69 -5.06
C SER A 297 -4.09 1.06 -4.32
N ALA A 298 -2.94 0.80 -4.94
CA ALA A 298 -1.63 1.21 -4.47
C ALA A 298 -0.74 1.71 -5.63
N TYR A 299 0.25 2.54 -5.31
CA TYR A 299 0.98 3.34 -6.31
C TYR A 299 2.48 3.38 -6.01
N LYS A 300 3.29 3.55 -7.07
CA LYS A 300 4.75 3.79 -7.01
C LYS A 300 5.16 4.78 -8.10
N LEU A 301 5.89 5.83 -7.71
CA LEU A 301 6.45 6.84 -8.62
C LEU A 301 7.97 6.89 -8.40
N SER A 302 8.78 6.68 -9.43
CA SER A 302 10.26 6.66 -9.35
C SER A 302 10.88 6.68 -10.75
N LYS A 303 12.12 7.18 -10.91
CA LYS A 303 12.90 7.10 -12.17
C LYS A 303 12.11 7.46 -13.45
N GLY A 304 11.35 8.57 -13.40
CA GLY A 304 10.51 9.07 -14.50
C GLY A 304 9.22 8.28 -14.79
N ARG A 305 8.93 7.20 -14.04
CA ARG A 305 7.84 6.26 -14.28
C ARG A 305 6.86 6.22 -13.11
N SER A 306 5.60 5.88 -13.40
CA SER A 306 4.58 5.60 -12.41
C SER A 306 3.96 4.22 -12.65
N TYR A 307 3.44 3.60 -11.60
CA TYR A 307 2.39 2.60 -11.73
C TYR A 307 1.27 2.77 -10.70
N HIS A 308 0.07 2.41 -11.14
CA HIS A 308 -1.10 2.12 -10.31
C HIS A 308 -1.34 0.62 -10.40
N HIS A 309 -1.20 -0.09 -9.29
CA HIS A 309 -1.61 -1.48 -9.21
C HIS A 309 -2.74 -1.66 -8.20
N GLY A 310 -3.51 -2.72 -8.39
CA GLY A 310 -4.64 -3.02 -7.54
C GLY A 310 -5.03 -4.48 -7.61
N THR A 311 -5.90 -4.86 -6.68
CA THR A 311 -6.44 -6.21 -6.55
C THR A 311 -7.94 -6.16 -6.84
N MET A 312 -8.54 -7.19 -7.42
CA MET A 312 -9.98 -7.25 -7.71
C MET A 312 -10.56 -8.53 -7.12
N LEU A 313 -11.46 -8.36 -6.14
CA LEU A 313 -12.14 -9.45 -5.46
C LEU A 313 -13.25 -10.00 -6.36
N LEU A 314 -12.95 -11.07 -7.09
CA LEU A 314 -13.91 -11.74 -7.96
C LEU A 314 -14.63 -12.85 -7.20
N ASN A 315 -13.90 -13.84 -6.65
CA ASN A 315 -14.47 -15.02 -5.99
C ASN A 315 -13.64 -15.46 -4.77
N SER A 316 -13.03 -14.52 -4.04
CA SER A 316 -12.14 -14.81 -2.91
C SER A 316 -12.84 -15.34 -1.68
N ARG A 317 -12.13 -16.10 -0.84
CA ARG A 317 -12.62 -16.60 0.46
C ARG A 317 -12.47 -15.53 1.55
N LEU A 318 -13.41 -14.59 1.53
CA LEU A 318 -13.44 -13.39 2.38
C LEU A 318 -13.52 -13.70 3.89
N ASP A 319 -13.99 -14.89 4.26
CA ASP A 319 -14.00 -15.44 5.61
C ASP A 319 -12.58 -15.77 6.10
N ILE A 320 -11.74 -16.35 5.24
CA ILE A 320 -10.32 -16.65 5.55
C ILE A 320 -9.48 -15.36 5.51
N LEU A 321 -9.70 -14.50 4.52
CA LEU A 321 -9.04 -13.18 4.42
C LEU A 321 -9.15 -12.38 5.72
N ARG A 322 -10.33 -12.39 6.36
CA ARG A 322 -10.57 -11.70 7.64
C ARG A 322 -9.78 -12.31 8.80
N GLN A 323 -9.60 -13.63 8.84
CA GLN A 323 -8.87 -14.33 9.90
C GLN A 323 -7.36 -14.06 9.82
N LEU A 324 -6.77 -14.08 8.61
CA LEU A 324 -5.34 -13.82 8.40
C LEU A 324 -4.91 -12.39 8.77
N LEU A 325 -5.85 -11.44 8.70
CA LEU A 325 -5.67 -10.03 9.11
C LEU A 325 -6.25 -9.72 10.50
N HIS A 326 -6.73 -10.72 11.24
CA HIS A 326 -7.22 -10.55 12.60
C HIS A 326 -6.10 -10.83 13.62
N ARG A 327 -5.71 -9.78 14.34
CA ARG A 327 -4.77 -9.84 15.45
C ARG A 327 -5.51 -9.92 16.77
N ASP A 328 -5.14 -10.90 17.57
CA ASP A 328 -5.57 -11.06 18.96
C ASP A 328 -4.46 -10.50 19.86
N GLU A 329 -4.59 -9.21 20.23
CA GLU A 329 -3.49 -8.45 20.86
C GLU A 329 -3.21 -8.89 22.30
N GLU A 330 -4.12 -9.66 22.92
CA GLU A 330 -3.89 -10.33 24.21
C GLU A 330 -2.92 -11.52 24.06
N LYS A 331 -2.86 -12.14 22.88
CA LYS A 331 -1.98 -13.29 22.60
C LYS A 331 -0.69 -12.90 21.89
N ILE A 332 -0.77 -12.15 20.79
CA ILE A 332 0.38 -11.80 19.93
C ILE A 332 0.92 -10.39 20.18
N GLY A 333 0.55 -9.80 21.32
CA GLY A 333 1.03 -8.50 21.79
C GLY A 333 0.53 -7.29 21.01
N TYR A 334 0.74 -6.12 21.62
CA TYR A 334 0.48 -4.81 21.04
C TYR A 334 1.74 -4.25 20.36
N VAL A 335 1.58 -3.53 19.24
CA VAL A 335 2.72 -3.01 18.46
C VAL A 335 2.62 -1.49 18.27
N THR A 336 3.48 -0.78 18.98
CA THR A 336 3.62 0.68 18.90
C THR A 336 4.63 1.05 17.82
N SER A 337 4.16 1.67 16.73
CA SER A 337 5.04 2.30 15.74
C SER A 337 4.38 3.54 15.15
N GLU A 338 5.01 4.69 15.37
CA GLU A 338 4.58 6.00 14.86
C GLU A 338 4.92 6.21 13.38
N LYS A 339 5.99 5.56 12.90
CA LYS A 339 6.60 5.78 11.57
C LYS A 339 6.13 4.77 10.52
N SER A 340 5.37 3.75 10.91
CA SER A 340 4.87 2.71 10.02
C SER A 340 3.47 3.02 9.49
N VAL A 341 3.27 2.89 8.17
CA VAL A 341 1.96 3.07 7.55
C VAL A 341 1.01 1.96 8.00
N SER A 342 -0.11 2.34 8.61
CA SER A 342 -1.11 1.39 9.13
C SER A 342 -2.27 1.20 8.14
N SER A 343 -2.85 0.01 8.05
CA SER A 343 -3.95 -0.26 7.10
C SER A 343 -5.25 0.46 7.43
N VAL A 344 -5.92 0.98 6.41
CA VAL A 344 -7.31 1.44 6.49
C VAL A 344 -8.24 0.24 6.30
N LYS A 345 -8.82 -0.26 7.39
CA LYS A 345 -9.83 -1.33 7.35
C LYS A 345 -11.09 -0.84 6.62
N SER A 346 -11.72 -1.70 5.83
CA SER A 346 -12.95 -1.41 5.09
C SER A 346 -13.74 -2.71 4.86
N PRO A 347 -15.09 -2.68 4.83
CA PRO A 347 -15.87 -3.86 4.51
C PRO A 347 -15.66 -4.24 3.03
N VAL A 348 -15.45 -5.52 2.76
CA VAL A 348 -15.16 -6.07 1.42
C VAL A 348 -16.24 -7.02 0.94
N THR A 349 -16.42 -7.10 -0.38
CA THR A 349 -17.28 -8.08 -1.07
C THR A 349 -16.63 -8.60 -2.34
N ASN A 350 -17.14 -9.72 -2.85
CA ASN A 350 -16.83 -10.26 -4.17
C ASN A 350 -17.75 -9.65 -5.24
N LEU A 351 -17.28 -9.60 -6.48
CA LEU A 351 -18.11 -9.31 -7.65
C LEU A 351 -18.76 -10.57 -8.26
N GLU A 352 -18.22 -11.77 -7.99
CA GLU A 352 -18.67 -13.04 -8.57
C GLU A 352 -18.81 -12.95 -10.11
N ILE A 353 -17.78 -12.37 -10.74
CA ILE A 353 -17.55 -12.34 -12.18
C ILE A 353 -16.41 -13.32 -12.45
N ASP A 354 -16.40 -13.94 -13.62
CA ASP A 354 -15.30 -14.82 -14.04
C ASP A 354 -13.98 -14.04 -14.24
N GLN A 355 -12.85 -14.73 -14.03
CA GLN A 355 -11.50 -14.16 -14.13
C GLN A 355 -11.16 -13.76 -15.57
N GLU A 356 -11.42 -14.63 -16.55
CA GLU A 356 -11.01 -14.37 -17.93
C GLU A 356 -11.90 -13.26 -18.52
N SER A 357 -13.21 -13.31 -18.23
CA SER A 357 -14.18 -12.25 -18.52
C SER A 357 -13.78 -10.88 -17.96
N PHE A 358 -13.26 -10.82 -16.73
CA PHE A 358 -12.74 -9.58 -16.14
C PHE A 358 -11.49 -9.07 -16.88
N ILE A 359 -10.51 -9.96 -17.14
CA ILE A 359 -9.26 -9.60 -17.80
C ILE A 359 -9.53 -9.10 -19.23
N GLU A 360 -10.32 -9.83 -20.02
CA GLU A 360 -10.68 -9.44 -21.39
C GLU A 360 -11.40 -8.09 -21.45
N SER A 361 -12.32 -7.81 -20.51
CA SER A 361 -13.04 -6.53 -20.44
C SER A 361 -12.09 -5.35 -20.22
N VAL A 362 -11.11 -5.50 -19.32
CA VAL A 362 -10.12 -4.45 -19.02
C VAL A 362 -9.08 -4.32 -20.14
N ILE A 363 -8.72 -5.42 -20.82
CA ILE A 363 -7.88 -5.40 -22.02
C ILE A 363 -8.56 -4.63 -23.15
N SER A 364 -9.85 -4.88 -23.40
CA SER A 364 -10.64 -4.20 -24.44
C SER A 364 -10.68 -2.69 -24.22
N GLN A 365 -10.98 -2.23 -23.00
CA GLN A 365 -10.94 -0.80 -22.65
C GLN A 365 -9.54 -0.20 -22.75
N PHE A 366 -8.49 -0.96 -22.42
CA PHE A 366 -7.10 -0.52 -22.61
C PHE A 366 -6.72 -0.41 -24.10
N GLN A 367 -7.17 -1.34 -24.96
CA GLN A 367 -7.01 -1.24 -26.42
C GLN A 367 -7.77 -0.02 -26.98
N GLU A 368 -9.01 0.23 -26.56
CA GLU A 368 -9.80 1.38 -27.00
C GLU A 368 -9.17 2.72 -26.60
N GLN A 369 -8.70 2.85 -25.35
CA GLN A 369 -8.11 4.11 -24.87
C GLN A 369 -6.66 4.32 -25.36
N TYR A 370 -5.83 3.26 -25.36
CA TYR A 370 -4.37 3.37 -25.51
C TYR A 370 -3.79 2.68 -26.74
N GLY A 371 -4.52 1.75 -27.36
CA GLY A 371 -4.02 0.93 -28.48
C GLY A 371 -3.67 1.72 -29.73
N VAL A 372 -2.85 1.10 -30.58
CA VAL A 372 -2.44 1.67 -31.87
C VAL A 372 -3.47 1.28 -32.92
N SER A 373 -3.96 2.26 -33.69
CA SER A 373 -4.71 1.96 -34.92
C SER A 373 -3.73 1.39 -35.94
N ASN A 374 -3.74 0.08 -36.14
CA ASN A 374 -3.01 -0.54 -37.25
C ASN A 374 -3.51 0.08 -38.55
N LYS A 375 -2.61 0.71 -39.32
CA LYS A 375 -2.89 0.91 -40.74
C LYS A 375 -3.07 -0.48 -41.34
N VAL A 376 -4.19 -0.71 -42.03
CA VAL A 376 -4.38 -1.95 -42.77
C VAL A 376 -3.35 -1.95 -43.89
N ASP A 377 -2.44 -2.92 -43.87
CA ASP A 377 -1.54 -3.21 -45.00
C ASP A 377 -2.40 -3.67 -46.19
N LYS A 378 -2.90 -2.70 -46.97
CA LYS A 378 -3.48 -2.95 -48.29
C LYS A 378 -2.35 -3.55 -49.16
N PRO A 379 -2.60 -4.62 -49.92
CA PRO A 379 -1.61 -5.11 -50.89
C PRO A 379 -1.25 -4.00 -51.88
N GLU A 380 0.00 -3.99 -52.37
CA GLU A 380 0.57 -2.90 -53.17
C GLU A 380 -0.02 -2.76 -54.60
N ASP A 381 -1.00 -3.60 -54.95
CA ASP A 381 -1.61 -3.70 -56.28
C ASP A 381 -2.80 -2.74 -56.47
N GLU A 382 -2.51 -1.58 -57.08
CA GLU A 382 -3.36 -0.76 -57.95
C GLU A 382 -4.85 -0.53 -57.59
N GLU A 383 -5.15 0.57 -56.87
CA GLU A 383 -6.04 1.62 -57.40
C GLU A 383 -5.89 2.95 -56.61
N PHE A 384 -6.27 4.09 -57.21
CA PHE A 384 -6.13 5.42 -56.60
C PHE A 384 -6.93 5.53 -55.29
N ASP A 385 -6.29 5.90 -54.18
CA ASP A 385 -6.98 5.95 -52.89
C ASP A 385 -7.91 7.17 -52.79
N GLN A 386 -9.21 6.89 -52.98
CA GLN A 386 -10.27 7.88 -52.84
C GLN A 386 -10.44 8.34 -51.38
N THR A 387 -9.94 7.58 -50.38
CA THR A 387 -9.96 7.97 -48.97
C THR A 387 -9.03 9.17 -48.72
N GLU A 388 -7.78 9.07 -49.18
CA GLU A 388 -6.75 10.11 -49.05
C GLU A 388 -7.12 11.36 -49.86
N LEU A 389 -7.66 11.17 -51.08
CA LEU A 389 -8.15 12.26 -51.92
C LEU A 389 -9.36 13.02 -51.32
N LEU A 390 -10.14 12.37 -50.46
CA LEU A 390 -11.29 12.97 -49.76
C LEU A 390 -10.94 13.44 -48.33
N GLY A 391 -9.71 13.23 -47.85
CA GLY A 391 -9.31 13.53 -46.46
C GLY A 391 -10.07 12.71 -45.42
N LEU A 392 -10.48 11.50 -45.76
CA LEU A 392 -11.25 10.60 -44.89
C LEU A 392 -10.37 9.69 -44.02
N ASP A 393 -9.05 9.87 -44.05
CA ASP A 393 -8.09 9.00 -43.37
C ASP A 393 -8.26 9.02 -41.85
N ASP A 394 -8.44 10.21 -41.26
CA ASP A 394 -8.77 10.37 -39.82
C ASP A 394 -10.10 9.69 -39.46
N PHE A 395 -11.06 9.67 -40.39
CA PHE A 395 -12.34 9.00 -40.20
C PHE A 395 -12.15 7.47 -40.19
N VAL A 396 -11.43 6.93 -41.18
CA VAL A 396 -11.15 5.49 -41.28
C VAL A 396 -10.24 5.01 -40.13
N LEU A 397 -9.24 5.80 -39.72
CA LEU A 397 -8.39 5.51 -38.56
C LEU A 397 -9.16 5.60 -37.23
N GLY A 398 -10.17 6.47 -37.14
CA GLY A 398 -11.08 6.58 -35.99
C GLY A 398 -12.05 5.40 -35.83
N PHE A 399 -12.44 4.73 -36.93
CA PHE A 399 -13.23 3.50 -36.90
C PHE A 399 -12.39 2.20 -37.01
N SER A 400 -11.07 2.32 -37.21
CA SER A 400 -10.17 1.17 -37.22
C SER A 400 -10.01 0.58 -35.82
N LYS A 401 -10.09 -0.75 -35.70
CA LYS A 401 -9.90 -1.42 -34.40
C LYS A 401 -8.46 -1.20 -33.92
N LYS A 402 -8.29 -0.42 -32.86
CA LYS A 402 -7.02 -0.30 -32.13
C LYS A 402 -6.64 -1.63 -31.51
N ASP A 403 -5.35 -1.95 -31.49
CA ASP A 403 -4.83 -3.15 -30.86
C ASP A 403 -3.58 -2.87 -30.00
N CYS A 404 -3.22 -3.85 -29.16
CA CYS A 404 -2.07 -3.85 -28.26
C CYS A 404 -1.45 -5.26 -28.28
N ARG A 405 -0.11 -5.37 -28.36
CA ARG A 405 0.57 -6.67 -28.22
C ARG A 405 0.24 -7.28 -26.85
N VAL A 406 -0.46 -8.42 -26.85
CA VAL A 406 -0.69 -9.23 -25.64
C VAL A 406 0.40 -10.29 -25.53
N VAL A 407 1.00 -10.41 -24.35
CA VAL A 407 2.03 -11.39 -24.01
C VAL A 407 1.58 -12.19 -22.79
N TYR A 408 1.37 -13.48 -22.98
CA TYR A 408 1.20 -14.42 -21.87
C TYR A 408 2.58 -14.81 -21.34
N VAL A 409 2.67 -15.07 -20.04
CA VAL A 409 3.86 -15.61 -19.37
C VAL A 409 3.46 -16.91 -18.67
N GLU A 410 4.07 -18.02 -19.08
CA GLU A 410 3.65 -19.39 -18.75
C GLU A 410 4.79 -20.20 -18.09
N GLU A 411 4.45 -21.37 -17.53
CA GLU A 411 5.42 -22.25 -16.87
C GLU A 411 6.35 -22.90 -17.90
N GLY A 412 7.52 -22.30 -18.10
CA GLY A 412 8.53 -22.75 -19.07
C GLY A 412 9.16 -21.62 -19.89
N ASP A 413 8.62 -20.40 -19.84
CA ASP A 413 9.22 -19.24 -20.52
C ASP A 413 10.62 -18.90 -19.99
N GLU A 414 11.55 -18.60 -20.91
CA GLU A 414 12.89 -18.09 -20.58
C GLU A 414 12.81 -16.63 -20.11
N LEU A 415 12.59 -16.48 -18.80
CA LEU A 415 12.58 -15.19 -18.11
C LEU A 415 14.01 -14.72 -17.75
N PRO A 416 14.28 -13.40 -17.86
CA PRO A 416 15.59 -12.84 -17.53
C PRO A 416 16.04 -13.12 -16.09
N GLU A 417 17.35 -13.35 -15.93
CA GLU A 417 18.00 -13.63 -14.64
C GLU A 417 17.80 -12.51 -13.59
N GLU A 418 17.56 -11.26 -14.04
CA GLU A 418 17.16 -10.15 -13.16
C GLU A 418 15.86 -10.43 -12.39
N ILE A 419 14.90 -11.16 -12.98
CA ILE A 419 13.64 -11.53 -12.33
C ILE A 419 13.88 -12.55 -11.22
N ALA A 420 14.78 -13.52 -11.42
CA ALA A 420 15.18 -14.46 -10.38
C ALA A 420 15.85 -13.71 -9.21
N LYS A 421 16.75 -12.77 -9.49
CA LYS A 421 17.44 -11.94 -8.47
C LYS A 421 16.45 -11.09 -7.66
N VAL A 422 15.45 -10.48 -8.30
CA VAL A 422 14.40 -9.72 -7.59
C VAL A 422 13.44 -10.65 -6.83
N ARG A 423 13.09 -11.83 -7.38
CA ARG A 423 12.30 -12.84 -6.64
C ARG A 423 12.99 -13.23 -5.33
N ASP A 424 14.30 -13.48 -5.39
CA ASP A 424 15.08 -13.91 -4.23
C ASP A 424 15.22 -12.76 -3.20
N GLU A 425 15.49 -11.52 -3.65
CA GLU A 425 15.42 -10.33 -2.79
C GLU A 425 14.04 -10.19 -2.11
N LEU A 426 12.94 -10.42 -2.82
CA LEU A 426 11.59 -10.36 -2.24
C LEU A 426 11.32 -11.50 -1.23
N MET A 427 12.06 -12.61 -1.32
CA MET A 427 12.01 -13.75 -0.39
C MET A 427 12.92 -13.59 0.83
N ASP A 428 13.89 -12.68 0.82
CA ASP A 428 14.82 -12.46 1.93
C ASP A 428 14.14 -11.94 3.20
N TRP A 429 14.68 -12.33 4.37
CA TRP A 429 14.19 -11.86 5.65
C TRP A 429 14.42 -10.35 5.83
N ASP A 430 15.59 -9.84 5.44
CA ASP A 430 15.92 -8.41 5.45
C ASP A 430 14.92 -7.58 4.65
N TRP A 431 14.47 -8.09 3.49
CA TRP A 431 13.46 -7.39 2.69
C TRP A 431 12.07 -7.45 3.34
N LYS A 432 11.60 -8.64 3.72
CA LYS A 432 10.25 -8.86 4.27
C LYS A 432 10.05 -8.18 5.63
N TYR A 433 11.02 -8.32 6.53
CA TYR A 433 10.94 -7.91 7.94
C TYR A 433 11.90 -6.77 8.26
N GLY A 434 13.16 -6.84 7.83
CA GLY A 434 14.20 -5.85 8.16
C GLY A 434 13.92 -4.42 7.66
N ASN A 435 13.20 -4.26 6.55
CA ASN A 435 12.70 -2.96 6.06
C ASN A 435 11.66 -2.27 6.97
N THR A 436 11.27 -2.88 8.10
CA THR A 436 10.33 -2.28 9.05
C THR A 436 10.97 -1.11 9.80
N MET A 437 10.23 -0.01 9.93
CA MET A 437 10.67 1.14 10.73
C MET A 437 10.65 0.77 12.23
N PRO A 438 11.56 1.34 13.06
CA PRO A 438 11.64 1.03 14.49
C PRO A 438 10.30 1.08 15.22
N PHE A 439 10.13 0.16 16.17
CA PHE A 439 8.88 -0.08 16.87
C PHE A 439 9.11 -0.70 18.25
N ILE A 440 8.07 -0.66 19.09
CA ILE A 440 8.01 -1.37 20.37
C ILE A 440 6.95 -2.46 20.25
N HIS A 441 7.24 -3.66 20.74
CA HIS A 441 6.31 -4.79 20.81
C HIS A 441 6.13 -5.20 22.27
N THR A 442 4.90 -5.02 22.77
CA THR A 442 4.54 -5.20 24.18
C THR A 442 3.68 -6.45 24.36
N PHE A 443 4.13 -7.39 25.19
CA PHE A 443 3.41 -8.63 25.51
C PHE A 443 3.05 -8.66 27.00
N ASN A 444 1.81 -9.04 27.30
CA ASN A 444 1.31 -9.14 28.67
C ASN A 444 1.20 -10.62 29.06
N HIS A 445 2.01 -11.06 30.01
CA HIS A 445 1.78 -12.31 30.73
C HIS A 445 0.81 -12.07 31.90
N LYS A 446 0.41 -13.13 32.61
CA LYS A 446 -0.46 -13.05 33.80
C LYS A 446 0.18 -12.26 34.96
N ASP A 447 1.51 -12.34 35.05
CA ASP A 447 2.30 -11.87 36.21
C ASP A 447 3.21 -10.67 35.89
N PHE A 448 3.48 -10.41 34.61
CA PHE A 448 4.41 -9.37 34.15
C PHE A 448 4.12 -8.93 32.71
N THR A 449 4.63 -7.76 32.33
CA THR A 449 4.65 -7.27 30.94
C THR A 449 6.10 -7.22 30.47
N VAL A 450 6.36 -7.65 29.23
CA VAL A 450 7.65 -7.46 28.54
C VAL A 450 7.46 -6.57 27.32
N GLU A 451 8.35 -5.59 27.15
CA GLU A 451 8.38 -4.70 25.99
C GLU A 451 9.72 -4.81 25.29
N PHE A 452 9.72 -5.21 24.02
CA PHE A 452 10.92 -5.23 23.18
C PHE A 452 11.00 -3.94 22.37
N THR A 453 12.18 -3.31 22.33
CA THR A 453 12.48 -2.20 21.42
C THR A 453 13.24 -2.73 20.22
N ILE A 454 12.65 -2.61 19.03
CA ILE A 454 13.21 -3.10 17.77
C ILE A 454 13.70 -1.91 16.94
N ALA A 455 14.99 -1.92 16.59
CA ALA A 455 15.66 -0.91 15.80
C ALA A 455 15.53 -1.16 14.28
N LYS A 456 16.28 -0.37 13.49
CA LYS A 456 16.40 -0.57 12.03
C LYS A 456 16.92 -1.98 11.73
N LYS A 457 16.56 -2.54 10.57
CA LYS A 457 16.82 -3.93 10.17
C LYS A 457 16.11 -5.00 11.01
N GLY A 458 15.15 -4.63 11.87
CA GLY A 458 14.44 -5.62 12.69
C GLY A 458 15.32 -6.30 13.74
N LEU A 459 16.34 -5.58 14.21
CA LEU A 459 17.24 -6.04 15.28
C LEU A 459 16.72 -5.58 16.64
N VAL A 460 16.84 -6.42 17.67
CA VAL A 460 16.52 -6.02 19.05
C VAL A 460 17.58 -5.07 19.59
N GLU A 461 17.15 -3.93 20.13
CA GLU A 461 18.01 -2.90 20.73
C GLU A 461 18.02 -3.03 22.26
N SER A 462 16.85 -3.29 22.86
CA SER A 462 16.68 -3.51 24.30
C SER A 462 15.34 -4.18 24.58
N PHE A 463 15.13 -4.61 25.82
CA PHE A 463 13.81 -4.94 26.35
C PHE A 463 13.65 -4.40 27.78
N THR A 464 12.41 -4.27 28.24
CA THR A 464 12.07 -3.92 29.62
C THR A 464 11.02 -4.86 30.19
N LEU A 465 11.22 -5.29 31.44
CA LEU A 465 10.27 -6.10 32.21
C LEU A 465 9.56 -5.23 33.25
N HIS A 466 8.23 -5.28 33.28
CA HIS A 466 7.40 -4.58 34.26
C HIS A 466 6.63 -5.60 35.11
N GLY A 467 6.71 -5.50 36.44
CA GLY A 467 6.03 -6.40 37.37
C GLY A 467 6.68 -7.78 37.58
N ALA A 468 7.71 -8.12 36.79
CA ALA A 468 8.44 -9.39 36.90
C ALA A 468 9.02 -9.61 38.31
N ASN A 469 8.98 -10.86 38.78
CA ASN A 469 9.63 -11.30 40.01
C ASN A 469 11.10 -11.69 39.74
N GLU A 470 11.84 -12.05 40.81
CA GLU A 470 13.26 -12.40 40.70
C GLU A 470 13.52 -13.61 39.78
N ASN A 471 12.66 -14.63 39.82
CA ASN A 471 12.79 -15.82 38.96
C ASN A 471 12.61 -15.46 37.48
N ILE A 472 11.53 -14.74 37.14
CA ILE A 472 11.25 -14.28 35.77
C ILE A 472 12.41 -13.38 35.28
N THR A 473 12.94 -12.53 36.14
CA THR A 473 14.08 -11.65 35.79
C THR A 473 15.34 -12.47 35.50
N GLN A 474 15.61 -13.55 36.24
CA GLN A 474 16.70 -14.49 35.97
C GLN A 474 16.50 -15.22 34.64
N SER A 475 15.27 -15.64 34.29
CA SER A 475 14.98 -16.33 33.02
C SER A 475 15.32 -15.50 31.78
N PHE A 476 15.36 -14.16 31.89
CA PHE A 476 15.75 -13.22 30.84
C PHE A 476 17.20 -12.69 30.98
N GLU A 477 17.95 -13.09 32.01
CA GLU A 477 19.31 -12.54 32.27
C GLU A 477 20.28 -12.84 31.12
N PHE A 478 20.16 -14.00 30.48
CA PHE A 478 21.03 -14.37 29.35
C PHE A 478 20.77 -13.49 28.12
N LEU A 479 19.51 -13.21 27.77
CA LEU A 479 19.17 -12.24 26.72
C LEU A 479 19.72 -10.84 27.04
N GLN A 480 19.58 -10.39 28.29
CA GLN A 480 20.13 -9.09 28.73
C GLN A 480 21.65 -9.04 28.61
N LEU A 481 22.35 -10.13 28.95
CA LEU A 481 23.81 -10.24 28.84
C LEU A 481 24.30 -10.18 27.39
N VAL A 482 23.57 -10.79 26.45
CA VAL A 482 23.89 -10.78 25.01
C VAL A 482 23.67 -9.38 24.42
N LEU A 483 22.52 -8.74 24.70
CA LEU A 483 22.26 -7.37 24.27
C LEU A 483 23.28 -6.37 24.88
N ASN A 484 23.67 -6.54 26.15
CA ASN A 484 24.69 -5.72 26.81
C ASN A 484 26.11 -5.85 26.21
N ARG A 485 26.38 -6.90 25.41
CA ARG A 485 27.64 -7.04 24.66
C ARG A 485 27.62 -6.31 23.31
N GLY A 486 26.44 -5.90 22.84
CA GLY A 486 26.23 -5.39 21.49
C GLY A 486 26.08 -6.49 20.43
N ASP A 487 25.83 -7.74 20.85
CA ASP A 487 25.55 -8.84 19.94
C ASP A 487 24.19 -8.61 19.23
N SER A 488 24.17 -8.66 17.90
CA SER A 488 22.99 -8.29 17.11
C SER A 488 22.00 -9.46 16.98
N ILE A 489 20.85 -9.36 17.66
CA ILE A 489 19.78 -10.37 17.62
C ILE A 489 18.69 -9.96 16.62
N THR A 490 18.43 -10.80 15.63
CA THR A 490 17.32 -10.63 14.68
C THR A 490 15.99 -11.00 15.34
N TYR A 491 14.98 -10.11 15.26
CA TYR A 491 13.70 -10.29 15.96
C TYR A 491 12.79 -11.32 15.27
N THR A 492 12.94 -12.59 15.69
CA THR A 492 12.05 -13.73 15.38
C THR A 492 11.81 -14.55 16.64
N GLY A 493 10.69 -15.27 16.72
CA GLY A 493 10.26 -15.99 17.93
C GLY A 493 11.36 -16.91 18.49
N SER A 494 11.75 -17.91 17.70
CA SER A 494 12.87 -18.83 17.91
C SER A 494 14.19 -18.18 18.35
N ASN A 495 14.54 -16.98 17.83
CA ASN A 495 15.75 -16.29 18.26
C ASN A 495 15.62 -15.71 19.67
N ILE A 496 14.45 -15.17 20.05
CA ILE A 496 14.23 -14.59 21.38
C ILE A 496 14.01 -15.69 22.42
N ALA A 497 13.21 -16.70 22.06
CA ALA A 497 12.98 -17.93 22.83
C ALA A 497 14.32 -18.61 23.20
N GLY A 498 15.24 -18.73 22.24
CA GLY A 498 16.56 -19.34 22.44
C GLY A 498 17.52 -18.62 23.42
N TYR A 499 17.16 -17.42 23.91
CA TYR A 499 17.90 -16.72 24.98
C TYR A 499 17.16 -16.69 26.34
N ILE A 500 15.98 -17.31 26.44
CA ILE A 500 15.20 -17.43 27.67
C ILE A 500 15.42 -18.82 28.27
N THR A 501 15.74 -18.91 29.57
CA THR A 501 16.12 -20.18 30.23
C THR A 501 14.97 -20.91 30.92
N ASP A 502 13.73 -20.44 30.73
CA ASP A 502 12.51 -21.05 31.26
C ASP A 502 11.66 -21.51 30.08
N ASP A 503 11.36 -22.81 30.02
CA ASP A 503 10.76 -23.45 28.85
C ASP A 503 9.34 -22.90 28.56
N GLU A 504 8.53 -22.63 29.59
CA GLU A 504 7.15 -22.11 29.42
C GLU A 504 7.16 -20.66 28.91
N LEU A 505 8.07 -19.82 29.43
CA LEU A 505 8.22 -18.43 28.95
C LEU A 505 8.89 -18.35 27.58
N SER A 506 9.77 -19.29 27.25
CA SER A 506 10.44 -19.42 25.96
C SER A 506 9.44 -19.80 24.86
N GLU A 507 8.65 -20.86 25.09
CA GLU A 507 7.56 -21.29 24.19
C GLU A 507 6.52 -20.17 24.01
N TRP A 508 6.06 -19.56 25.10
CA TRP A 508 5.08 -18.46 25.06
C TRP A 508 5.53 -17.28 24.19
N ILE A 509 6.77 -16.79 24.33
CA ILE A 509 7.21 -15.64 23.55
C ILE A 509 7.50 -16.00 22.09
N GLY A 510 7.99 -17.22 21.83
CA GLY A 510 8.18 -17.73 20.47
C GLY A 510 6.86 -17.81 19.69
N GLU A 511 5.84 -18.42 20.31
CA GLU A 511 4.49 -18.45 19.77
C GLU A 511 3.91 -17.05 19.56
N ALA A 512 4.11 -16.13 20.49
CA ALA A 512 3.51 -14.80 20.45
C ALA A 512 4.15 -13.85 19.41
N ILE A 513 5.47 -13.95 19.17
CA ILE A 513 6.18 -13.08 18.20
C ILE A 513 5.80 -13.43 16.76
N ASP A 514 5.97 -14.70 16.37
CA ASP A 514 5.74 -15.16 15.00
C ASP A 514 5.36 -16.65 14.86
N GLY A 515 5.13 -17.38 15.96
CA GLY A 515 4.77 -18.79 15.90
C GLY A 515 5.96 -19.72 15.68
N THR A 516 7.19 -19.25 15.89
CA THR A 516 8.39 -20.10 15.86
C THR A 516 8.94 -20.33 17.26
N THR A 517 9.20 -21.60 17.57
CA THR A 517 9.86 -22.10 18.78
C THR A 517 11.16 -22.81 18.41
#